data_AF-A0A970GDG8-F1
#
_entry.id   AF-A0A970GDG8-F1
#
_cell.length_a   1.000
_cell.length_b   1.000
_cell.length_c   1.000
_cell.angle_alpha   90.00
_cell.angle_beta   90.00
_cell.angle_gamma   90.00
#
_symmetry.space_group_name_H-M   'P 1'
#
loop_
_entity.id
_entity.type
_entity.pdbx_description
1 polymer ?
#
loop_
_entity_poly.entity_id
_entity_poly.type
_entity_poly.pdbx_seq_one_letter_code
_entity_poly.pdbx_strand_id
1 'polypeptide(L)'
;DFSFAGMMGIQLHRDFQGTDIYESGFFSQGASIRGLSILQDMQGNDIYSATCLAQGFGSIRSAGVLLDFDGADNYLLGGKYFHSPLMPNDYLTLGQGVGFGLRPDFAGGLGLLFDKNGNDRYLGGVYAQGVGYWYALGMLIDEAGNDVYNAVYYPQGSGIHLASGFIFDGSGDDAYYSRHGPGQGAGHDWGLGIFIDAKGNDAYSIEGGNGLGLSNSVGIFIDKGGNDRYERNNPQNYGNAVYSRATGGIGLFLDKDGKDSYPDTLMADGTTWKKGTYGIGRDLDSGKLMSSSTTDSETKEPEKIPMLPPPSPDEPIADIFSAAAEWEVGNAIERVKKAREIMLARADEAIDYVIKNKLDTKSGLEYRALEVLVKENEQFKQLLFDYTDDIDSLKAKNALSLIAGVGDSTLIETLRKHLNNGKYITTCLSLLGSIKSAESVDLLFQYAFHPSERYRYIVARSLKQIGTPEAHNCLKQMANDNSFLVKTLVRKWEEEQQ
;
A
#
# COMPACT_ATOMS: atom_id res chain seq x y z
N ASP A 1 23.55 -6.22 -14.98
CA ASP A 1 23.17 -5.31 -13.88
C ASP A 1 23.67 -3.91 -14.18
N PHE A 2 22.93 -2.87 -13.77
CA PHE A 2 23.32 -1.44 -13.88
C PHE A 2 23.50 -0.87 -15.30
N SER A 3 23.12 -1.61 -16.35
CA SER A 3 23.13 -1.13 -17.74
C SER A 3 21.99 -0.15 -17.99
N PHE A 4 22.26 0.94 -18.74
CA PHE A 4 21.27 2.00 -19.02
C PHE A 4 20.64 2.56 -17.74
N ALA A 5 21.48 2.84 -16.73
CA ALA A 5 21.03 3.33 -15.43
C ALA A 5 21.75 4.63 -15.02
N GLY A 6 21.07 5.45 -14.22
CA GLY A 6 21.57 6.70 -13.66
C GLY A 6 21.71 6.66 -12.14
N MET A 7 22.90 6.95 -11.62
CA MET A 7 23.13 7.09 -10.17
C MET A 7 23.79 8.44 -9.89
N MET A 8 23.09 9.33 -9.21
CA MET A 8 23.59 10.68 -8.89
C MET A 8 24.10 11.47 -10.11
N GLY A 9 23.48 11.24 -11.28
CA GLY A 9 23.91 11.79 -12.56
C GLY A 9 22.84 11.60 -13.63
N ILE A 10 23.24 11.76 -14.89
CA ILE A 10 22.36 11.62 -16.05
C ILE A 10 22.88 10.50 -16.95
N GLN A 11 21.99 9.59 -17.32
CA GLN A 11 22.20 8.60 -18.38
C GLN A 11 21.15 8.83 -19.48
N LEU A 12 21.60 8.79 -20.73
CA LEU A 12 20.74 8.82 -21.91
C LEU A 12 21.24 7.75 -22.89
N HIS A 13 20.36 6.86 -23.29
CA HIS A 13 20.54 5.96 -24.42
C HIS A 13 19.46 6.24 -25.45
N ARG A 14 19.86 6.26 -26.71
CA ARG A 14 18.97 6.45 -27.85
C ARG A 14 19.35 5.43 -28.90
N ASP A 15 18.45 4.51 -29.18
CA ASP A 15 18.43 3.82 -30.45
C ASP A 15 17.54 4.59 -31.43
N PHE A 16 17.79 4.43 -32.73
CA PHE A 16 17.08 5.18 -33.78
C PHE A 16 16.35 4.27 -34.77
N GLN A 17 16.77 3.01 -34.89
CA GLN A 17 16.27 2.07 -35.88
C GLN A 17 16.75 0.66 -35.55
N GLY A 18 15.85 -0.32 -35.67
CA GLY A 18 16.28 -1.70 -35.64
C GLY A 18 15.18 -2.66 -35.26
N THR A 19 15.60 -3.72 -34.60
CA THR A 19 14.80 -4.78 -34.02
C THR A 19 15.79 -5.38 -33.04
N ASP A 20 15.71 -4.89 -31.82
CA ASP A 20 16.78 -4.90 -30.84
C ASP A 20 16.41 -5.77 -29.65
N ILE A 21 17.45 -6.33 -29.06
CA ILE A 21 17.32 -7.18 -27.87
C ILE A 21 18.09 -6.51 -26.74
N TYR A 22 17.35 -5.87 -25.86
CA TYR A 22 17.85 -5.29 -24.62
C TYR A 22 17.81 -6.35 -23.53
N GLU A 23 18.89 -7.12 -23.37
CA GLU A 23 19.01 -8.09 -22.27
C GLU A 23 19.86 -7.52 -21.13
N SER A 24 19.24 -7.36 -19.96
CA SER A 24 19.89 -6.76 -18.79
C SER A 24 19.46 -7.44 -17.48
N GLY A 25 20.01 -6.95 -16.36
CA GLY A 25 19.88 -7.62 -15.06
C GLY A 25 19.10 -6.78 -14.05
N PHE A 26 19.68 -6.55 -12.89
CA PHE A 26 19.13 -5.71 -11.84
C PHE A 26 19.44 -4.24 -12.11
N PHE A 27 18.50 -3.35 -11.78
CA PHE A 27 18.67 -1.88 -11.84
C PHE A 27 19.14 -1.40 -13.22
N SER A 28 18.30 -1.55 -14.25
CA SER A 28 18.70 -1.31 -15.65
C SER A 28 17.57 -0.76 -16.51
N GLN A 29 17.82 -0.52 -17.81
CA GLN A 29 16.81 -0.10 -18.79
C GLN A 29 16.00 1.13 -18.34
N GLY A 30 16.69 2.26 -18.15
CA GLY A 30 16.07 3.49 -17.66
C GLY A 30 15.91 3.53 -16.14
N ALA A 31 16.68 2.74 -15.37
CA ALA A 31 16.63 2.76 -13.91
C ALA A 31 17.42 3.95 -13.31
N SER A 32 16.89 4.61 -12.29
CA SER A 32 17.52 5.81 -11.72
C SER A 32 17.44 5.92 -10.20
N ILE A 33 18.46 6.51 -9.58
CA ILE A 33 18.47 6.96 -8.18
C ILE A 33 19.25 8.28 -8.04
N ARG A 34 18.61 9.27 -7.40
CA ARG A 34 19.12 10.65 -7.26
C ARG A 34 19.62 11.27 -8.57
N GLY A 35 19.02 10.90 -9.70
CA GLY A 35 19.47 11.29 -11.03
C GLY A 35 18.38 11.16 -12.09
N LEU A 36 18.79 11.09 -13.35
CA LEU A 36 17.94 10.89 -14.52
C LEU A 36 18.50 9.74 -15.36
N SER A 37 17.66 8.81 -15.76
CA SER A 37 18.01 7.76 -16.73
C SER A 37 16.93 7.71 -17.78
N ILE A 38 17.31 7.81 -19.05
CA ILE A 38 16.40 7.77 -20.19
C ILE A 38 16.92 6.70 -21.16
N LEU A 39 16.10 5.67 -21.38
CA LEU A 39 16.20 4.76 -22.52
C LEU A 39 15.16 5.19 -23.55
N GLN A 40 15.59 5.44 -24.79
CA GLN A 40 14.75 5.84 -25.90
C GLN A 40 15.00 4.89 -27.06
N ASP A 41 13.98 4.16 -27.50
CA ASP A 41 13.94 3.49 -28.79
C ASP A 41 12.95 4.23 -29.70
N MET A 42 13.25 4.28 -30.99
CA MET A 42 12.48 5.06 -31.95
C MET A 42 11.72 4.20 -32.95
N GLN A 43 12.20 2.98 -33.25
CA GLN A 43 11.64 2.09 -34.26
C GLN A 43 12.18 0.67 -34.08
N GLY A 44 11.28 -0.31 -34.02
CA GLY A 44 11.67 -1.71 -34.12
C GLY A 44 10.63 -2.62 -33.53
N ASN A 45 10.78 -3.94 -33.68
CA ASN A 45 10.02 -4.87 -32.86
C ASN A 45 10.98 -5.45 -31.83
N ASP A 46 10.97 -4.90 -30.63
CA ASP A 46 12.05 -5.02 -29.67
C ASP A 46 11.71 -5.95 -28.51
N ILE A 47 12.76 -6.39 -27.83
CA ILE A 47 12.64 -7.21 -26.62
C ILE A 47 13.42 -6.54 -25.50
N TYR A 48 12.68 -6.12 -24.47
CA TYR A 48 13.22 -5.60 -23.24
C TYR A 48 13.17 -6.69 -22.17
N SER A 49 14.31 -7.28 -21.82
CA SER A 49 14.41 -8.30 -20.78
C SER A 49 15.27 -7.83 -19.61
N ALA A 50 14.71 -7.86 -18.40
CA ALA A 50 15.42 -7.52 -17.17
C ALA A 50 14.92 -8.33 -15.97
N THR A 51 15.61 -8.24 -14.83
CA THR A 51 15.25 -9.06 -13.66
C THR A 51 14.42 -8.32 -12.62
N CYS A 52 14.82 -7.11 -12.24
CA CYS A 52 14.18 -6.31 -11.19
C CYS A 52 14.71 -4.87 -11.20
N LEU A 53 13.91 -3.90 -10.74
CA LEU A 53 14.25 -2.46 -10.71
C LEU A 53 14.59 -1.91 -12.10
N ALA A 54 13.82 -2.25 -13.13
CA ALA A 54 14.15 -1.92 -14.50
C ALA A 54 12.97 -1.39 -15.31
N GLN A 55 13.20 -1.05 -16.57
CA GLN A 55 12.17 -0.61 -17.52
C GLN A 55 11.46 0.64 -17.00
N GLY A 56 12.20 1.75 -16.90
CA GLY A 56 11.67 3.02 -16.40
C GLY A 56 11.48 3.06 -14.88
N PHE A 57 12.41 2.50 -14.11
CA PHE A 57 12.35 2.52 -12.64
C PHE A 57 12.93 3.80 -12.04
N GLY A 58 12.13 4.56 -11.28
CA GLY A 58 12.55 5.81 -10.63
C GLY A 58 12.59 5.72 -9.11
N SER A 59 13.80 5.71 -8.54
CA SER A 59 13.99 5.71 -7.08
C SER A 59 14.12 7.13 -6.49
N ILE A 60 14.63 7.22 -5.26
CA ILE A 60 14.77 8.43 -4.44
C ILE A 60 15.20 9.66 -5.25
N ARG A 61 14.34 10.68 -5.30
CA ARG A 61 14.60 11.98 -5.96
C ARG A 61 15.17 11.82 -7.37
N SER A 62 14.58 10.94 -8.17
CA SER A 62 15.04 10.62 -9.51
C SER A 62 13.91 10.51 -10.51
N ALA A 63 14.26 10.48 -11.78
CA ALA A 63 13.38 10.02 -12.84
C ALA A 63 14.06 8.89 -13.60
N GLY A 64 13.39 7.74 -13.69
CA GLY A 64 13.78 6.63 -14.55
C GLY A 64 12.75 6.47 -15.65
N VAL A 65 13.20 6.46 -16.89
CA VAL A 65 12.34 6.58 -18.06
C VAL A 65 12.75 5.58 -19.13
N LEU A 66 11.78 4.83 -19.65
CA LEU A 66 11.85 4.08 -20.90
C LEU A 66 10.79 4.66 -21.84
N LEU A 67 11.20 5.05 -23.04
CA LEU A 67 10.33 5.55 -24.09
C LEU A 67 10.55 4.66 -25.33
N ASP A 68 9.51 3.96 -25.74
CA ASP A 68 9.40 3.34 -27.06
C ASP A 68 8.42 4.16 -27.90
N PHE A 69 8.65 4.24 -29.21
CA PHE A 69 7.90 5.10 -30.10
C PHE A 69 7.25 4.38 -31.28
N ASP A 70 7.63 3.15 -31.58
CA ASP A 70 7.06 2.39 -32.70
C ASP A 70 7.50 0.94 -32.62
N GLY A 71 6.57 -0.01 -32.56
CA GLY A 71 6.97 -1.40 -32.58
C GLY A 71 5.88 -2.41 -32.36
N ALA A 72 6.26 -3.59 -31.91
CA ALA A 72 5.37 -4.61 -31.39
C ALA A 72 6.23 -5.46 -30.46
N ASP A 73 6.30 -4.99 -29.22
CA ASP A 73 7.43 -5.14 -28.33
C ASP A 73 7.11 -6.10 -27.19
N ASN A 74 8.17 -6.63 -26.58
CA ASN A 74 8.03 -7.56 -25.47
C ASN A 74 8.82 -7.06 -24.27
N TYR A 75 8.09 -6.60 -23.25
CA TYR A 75 8.61 -6.14 -21.97
C TYR A 75 8.55 -7.27 -20.95
N LEU A 76 9.69 -7.91 -20.73
CA LEU A 76 9.86 -9.08 -19.86
C LEU A 76 10.61 -8.70 -18.59
N LEU A 77 9.96 -8.79 -17.43
CA LEU A 77 10.58 -8.45 -16.15
C LEU A 77 10.38 -9.57 -15.12
N GLY A 78 11.47 -10.10 -14.56
CA GLY A 78 11.44 -11.11 -13.49
C GLY A 78 12.50 -12.20 -13.59
N GLY A 79 12.17 -13.41 -13.15
CA GLY A 79 13.01 -14.60 -13.39
C GLY A 79 14.18 -14.82 -12.41
N LYS A 80 14.40 -13.96 -11.41
CA LYS A 80 15.56 -14.07 -10.50
C LYS A 80 15.25 -13.93 -9.01
N TYR A 81 14.56 -12.86 -8.60
CA TYR A 81 14.34 -12.55 -7.18
C TYR A 81 12.91 -12.87 -6.76
N PHE A 82 12.70 -13.80 -5.83
CA PHE A 82 11.37 -14.14 -5.33
C PHE A 82 10.81 -13.12 -4.34
N HIS A 83 9.50 -12.92 -4.32
CA HIS A 83 8.81 -12.05 -3.38
C HIS A 83 8.50 -12.78 -2.05
N SER A 84 9.53 -13.07 -1.28
CA SER A 84 9.39 -13.74 0.02
C SER A 84 9.19 -12.74 1.18
N PRO A 85 8.36 -13.05 2.21
CA PRO A 85 7.62 -14.30 2.43
C PRO A 85 6.20 -14.32 1.83
N LEU A 86 5.73 -13.21 1.24
CA LEU A 86 4.32 -13.04 0.90
C LEU A 86 3.89 -13.84 -0.34
N MET A 87 4.68 -13.80 -1.42
CA MET A 87 4.49 -14.56 -2.65
C MET A 87 5.79 -15.30 -3.01
N PRO A 88 6.19 -16.32 -2.23
CA PRO A 88 7.52 -16.90 -2.32
C PRO A 88 7.78 -17.70 -3.61
N ASN A 89 6.73 -17.99 -4.39
CA ASN A 89 6.82 -18.66 -5.68
C ASN A 89 6.74 -17.68 -6.88
N ASP A 90 6.59 -16.38 -6.62
CA ASP A 90 6.49 -15.35 -7.66
C ASP A 90 7.65 -14.35 -7.57
N TYR A 91 7.96 -13.70 -8.67
CA TYR A 91 9.10 -12.78 -8.74
C TYR A 91 8.74 -11.37 -8.26
N LEU A 92 9.64 -10.77 -7.48
CA LEU A 92 9.64 -9.34 -7.21
C LEU A 92 10.25 -8.61 -8.41
N THR A 93 9.50 -7.71 -9.04
CA THR A 93 9.92 -7.05 -10.29
C THR A 93 10.20 -5.57 -10.10
N LEU A 94 9.30 -4.79 -9.51
CA LEU A 94 9.53 -3.36 -9.24
C LEU A 94 10.03 -2.59 -10.49
N GLY A 95 9.31 -2.69 -11.60
CA GLY A 95 9.69 -2.05 -12.86
C GLY A 95 8.51 -1.98 -13.83
N GLN A 96 8.75 -1.58 -15.07
CA GLN A 96 7.69 -1.16 -16.02
C GLN A 96 7.01 0.11 -15.49
N GLY A 97 7.80 1.18 -15.39
CA GLY A 97 7.31 2.48 -14.97
C GLY A 97 7.10 2.63 -13.46
N VAL A 98 7.88 1.95 -12.62
CA VAL A 98 7.70 1.97 -11.16
C VAL A 98 8.43 3.13 -10.51
N GLY A 99 7.72 3.89 -9.68
CA GLY A 99 8.29 4.87 -8.76
C GLY A 99 8.49 4.27 -7.37
N PHE A 100 9.66 4.45 -6.76
CA PHE A 100 10.00 3.79 -5.49
C PHE A 100 10.76 4.67 -4.49
N GLY A 101 10.22 4.82 -3.29
CA GLY A 101 10.89 5.41 -2.13
C GLY A 101 11.40 4.35 -1.15
N LEU A 102 12.48 4.69 -0.44
CA LEU A 102 13.03 3.84 0.61
C LEU A 102 12.31 4.15 1.93
N ARG A 103 11.33 3.31 2.26
CA ARG A 103 10.56 3.42 3.50
C ARG A 103 11.44 3.09 4.73
N PRO A 104 11.33 3.84 5.84
CA PRO A 104 10.51 5.04 6.03
C PRO A 104 11.21 6.37 5.71
N ASP A 105 12.49 6.35 5.33
CA ASP A 105 13.35 7.52 5.43
C ASP A 105 13.37 8.44 4.20
N PHE A 106 13.17 7.91 2.99
CA PHE A 106 13.34 8.69 1.75
C PHE A 106 12.17 8.53 0.79
N ALA A 107 11.55 9.67 0.44
CA ALA A 107 10.58 9.73 -0.64
C ALA A 107 11.18 9.29 -1.97
N GLY A 108 10.35 8.66 -2.82
CA GLY A 108 10.77 8.11 -4.10
C GLY A 108 10.94 9.14 -5.21
N GLY A 109 10.79 8.66 -6.44
CA GLY A 109 10.89 9.44 -7.66
C GLY A 109 9.79 9.10 -8.65
N LEU A 110 10.04 9.45 -9.91
CA LEU A 110 9.18 9.17 -11.05
C LEU A 110 9.72 7.95 -11.81
N GLY A 111 8.94 6.89 -11.88
CA GLY A 111 9.12 5.85 -12.90
C GLY A 111 8.16 6.08 -14.06
N LEU A 112 8.65 5.97 -15.29
CA LEU A 112 7.84 6.07 -16.51
C LEU A 112 8.26 5.00 -17.51
N LEU A 113 7.31 4.19 -17.93
CA LEU A 113 7.36 3.47 -19.21
C LEU A 113 6.33 4.13 -20.12
N PHE A 114 6.77 4.57 -21.29
CA PHE A 114 5.90 5.08 -22.34
C PHE A 114 6.14 4.23 -23.57
N ASP A 115 5.06 3.68 -24.11
CA ASP A 115 4.98 3.10 -25.45
C ASP A 115 3.97 3.91 -26.24
N LYS A 116 4.15 3.97 -27.56
CA LYS A 116 3.35 4.80 -28.44
C LYS A 116 2.48 3.99 -29.39
N ASN A 117 3.00 2.89 -29.93
CA ASN A 117 2.35 2.16 -31.00
C ASN A 117 2.84 0.72 -30.93
N GLY A 118 1.92 -0.22 -30.99
CA GLY A 118 2.31 -1.59 -31.29
C GLY A 118 1.23 -2.62 -31.04
N ASN A 119 1.65 -3.82 -30.70
CA ASN A 119 0.79 -4.85 -30.13
C ASN A 119 1.68 -5.55 -29.12
N ASP A 120 1.72 -4.98 -27.95
CA ASP A 120 2.81 -5.07 -27.00
C ASP A 120 2.49 -6.06 -25.90
N ARG A 121 3.55 -6.60 -25.30
CA ARG A 121 3.43 -7.57 -24.21
C ARG A 121 4.18 -7.10 -22.99
N TYR A 122 3.43 -6.77 -21.95
CA TYR A 122 3.93 -6.39 -20.64
C TYR A 122 3.83 -7.56 -19.67
N LEU A 123 4.94 -8.26 -19.46
CA LEU A 123 5.02 -9.39 -18.52
C LEU A 123 5.84 -8.99 -17.28
N GLY A 124 5.17 -8.92 -16.13
CA GLY A 124 5.77 -8.56 -14.85
C GLY A 124 5.31 -9.47 -13.70
N GLY A 125 5.92 -9.29 -12.53
CA GLY A 125 5.63 -10.05 -11.33
C GLY A 125 4.89 -9.21 -10.29
N VAL A 126 5.44 -9.18 -9.08
CA VAL A 126 4.93 -8.37 -7.96
C VAL A 126 5.48 -6.94 -8.06
N TYR A 127 4.58 -5.96 -7.96
CA TYR A 127 4.83 -4.53 -8.18
C TYR A 127 5.38 -4.23 -9.59
N ALA A 128 4.56 -4.44 -10.61
CA ALA A 128 4.86 -4.07 -11.99
C ALA A 128 3.77 -3.15 -12.55
N GLN A 129 4.10 -2.44 -13.63
CA GLN A 129 3.15 -1.71 -14.48
C GLN A 129 2.55 -0.49 -13.77
N GLY A 130 3.29 0.61 -13.82
CA GLY A 130 2.83 1.93 -13.35
C GLY A 130 2.61 2.03 -11.85
N VAL A 131 3.34 1.27 -11.03
CA VAL A 131 3.15 1.23 -9.56
C VAL A 131 3.97 2.31 -8.86
N GLY A 132 3.34 3.01 -7.90
CA GLY A 132 4.02 3.89 -6.97
C GLY A 132 4.17 3.27 -5.58
N TYR A 133 5.38 3.31 -5.02
CA TYR A 133 5.66 2.85 -3.65
C TYR A 133 6.38 3.93 -2.84
N TRP A 134 5.84 4.31 -1.68
CA TRP A 134 6.44 5.25 -0.72
C TRP A 134 6.79 6.65 -1.28
N TYR A 135 5.81 7.57 -1.27
CA TYR A 135 5.96 8.95 -1.76
C TYR A 135 6.58 9.04 -3.17
N ALA A 136 6.18 8.13 -4.06
CA ALA A 136 6.67 8.04 -5.42
C ALA A 136 5.52 8.11 -6.42
N LEU A 137 5.85 8.33 -7.69
CA LEU A 137 4.91 8.25 -8.81
C LEU A 137 5.41 7.19 -9.80
N GLY A 138 4.61 6.16 -10.04
CA GLY A 138 4.82 5.22 -11.14
C GLY A 138 3.81 5.45 -12.25
N MET A 139 4.26 5.31 -13.50
CA MET A 139 3.46 5.54 -14.70
C MET A 139 3.80 4.51 -15.78
N LEU A 140 2.79 3.84 -16.32
CA LEU A 140 2.84 3.16 -17.61
C LEU A 140 1.84 3.85 -18.53
N ILE A 141 2.28 4.27 -19.71
CA ILE A 141 1.44 4.90 -20.72
C ILE A 141 1.65 4.13 -22.02
N ASP A 142 0.60 3.53 -22.55
CA ASP A 142 0.53 3.04 -23.91
C ASP A 142 -0.46 3.92 -24.68
N GLU A 143 -0.14 4.31 -25.92
CA GLU A 143 -1.01 5.17 -26.73
C GLU A 143 -1.85 4.39 -27.75
N ALA A 144 -1.45 3.18 -28.16
CA ALA A 144 -2.18 2.38 -29.15
C ALA A 144 -1.63 0.97 -29.34
N GLY A 145 -2.51 -0.01 -29.38
CA GLY A 145 -2.16 -1.38 -29.75
C GLY A 145 -3.22 -2.36 -29.28
N ASN A 146 -3.15 -3.62 -29.72
CA ASN A 146 -3.88 -4.69 -29.04
C ASN A 146 -2.91 -5.41 -28.12
N ASP A 147 -2.93 -5.04 -26.86
CA ASP A 147 -1.84 -5.24 -25.92
C ASP A 147 -2.19 -6.27 -24.85
N VAL A 148 -1.16 -6.88 -24.29
CA VAL A 148 -1.28 -7.90 -23.24
C VAL A 148 -0.52 -7.47 -22.01
N TYR A 149 -1.26 -7.20 -20.94
CA TYR A 149 -0.72 -6.85 -19.64
C TYR A 149 -0.88 -8.01 -18.66
N ASN A 150 0.23 -8.61 -18.25
CA ASN A 150 0.24 -9.72 -17.29
C ASN A 150 1.10 -9.39 -16.08
N ALA A 151 0.51 -9.46 -14.89
CA ALA A 151 1.23 -9.29 -13.64
C ALA A 151 0.67 -10.19 -12.52
N VAL A 152 1.33 -10.17 -11.36
CA VAL A 152 1.01 -11.08 -10.25
C VAL A 152 0.30 -10.38 -9.10
N TYR A 153 0.92 -9.36 -8.49
CA TYR A 153 0.41 -8.79 -7.24
C TYR A 153 0.77 -7.32 -7.07
N TYR A 154 -0.19 -6.52 -6.61
CA TYR A 154 -0.12 -5.05 -6.62
C TYR A 154 0.09 -4.40 -8.01
N PRO A 155 -0.36 -4.96 -9.16
CA PRO A 155 -0.24 -4.27 -10.44
C PRO A 155 -1.47 -3.42 -10.71
N GLN A 156 -1.93 -3.32 -11.95
CA GLN A 156 -1.58 -2.13 -12.72
C GLN A 156 -2.01 -0.80 -12.09
N GLY A 157 -1.12 0.19 -12.15
CA GLY A 157 -1.44 1.56 -11.71
C GLY A 157 -1.71 1.67 -10.22
N SER A 158 -1.20 0.76 -9.39
CA SER A 158 -1.45 0.79 -7.94
C SER A 158 -0.59 1.83 -7.22
N GLY A 159 -1.19 2.59 -6.31
CA GLY A 159 -0.50 3.52 -5.42
C GLY A 159 -0.42 2.98 -4.00
N ILE A 160 0.80 2.89 -3.45
CA ILE A 160 1.05 2.14 -2.21
C ILE A 160 1.88 2.96 -1.22
N HIS A 161 1.37 3.08 0.01
CA HIS A 161 2.00 3.81 1.10
C HIS A 161 2.28 5.28 0.75
N LEU A 162 1.23 6.09 0.62
CA LEU A 162 1.32 7.54 0.29
C LEU A 162 1.92 7.82 -1.10
N ALA A 163 1.95 6.83 -1.98
CA ALA A 163 2.43 6.96 -3.35
C ALA A 163 1.27 6.89 -4.35
N SER A 164 1.58 7.23 -5.59
CA SER A 164 0.63 7.24 -6.70
C SER A 164 1.08 6.29 -7.81
N GLY A 165 0.17 5.42 -8.23
CA GLY A 165 0.32 4.63 -9.44
C GLY A 165 -0.64 5.12 -10.51
N PHE A 166 -0.21 5.01 -11.76
CA PHE A 166 -0.97 5.43 -12.92
C PHE A 166 -0.69 4.49 -14.08
N ILE A 167 -1.76 4.00 -14.71
CA ILE A 167 -1.69 3.38 -16.02
C ILE A 167 -2.71 4.03 -16.94
N PHE A 168 -2.31 4.25 -18.18
CA PHE A 168 -3.15 4.70 -19.27
C PHE A 168 -2.91 3.84 -20.50
N ASP A 169 -3.99 3.38 -21.11
CA ASP A 169 -4.02 2.86 -22.48
C ASP A 169 -4.87 3.79 -23.36
N GLY A 170 -4.41 4.01 -24.59
CA GLY A 170 -4.97 4.95 -25.54
C GLY A 170 -5.94 4.36 -26.55
N SER A 171 -5.79 3.08 -26.93
CA SER A 171 -6.73 2.37 -27.80
C SER A 171 -6.29 0.95 -28.14
N GLY A 172 -7.28 0.08 -28.31
CA GLY A 172 -7.21 -1.19 -29.04
C GLY A 172 -7.96 -2.26 -28.27
N ASP A 173 -7.94 -3.52 -28.72
CA ASP A 173 -8.63 -4.60 -28.01
C ASP A 173 -7.63 -5.30 -27.06
N ASP A 174 -7.65 -4.92 -25.78
CA ASP A 174 -6.60 -5.23 -24.81
C ASP A 174 -6.96 -6.34 -23.81
N ALA A 175 -5.92 -6.97 -23.26
CA ALA A 175 -6.06 -8.00 -22.23
C ALA A 175 -5.26 -7.68 -20.97
N TYR A 176 -5.95 -7.37 -19.89
CA TYR A 176 -5.38 -7.07 -18.57
C TYR A 176 -5.60 -8.21 -17.60
N TYR A 177 -4.51 -8.88 -17.22
CA TYR A 177 -4.52 -9.99 -16.27
C TYR A 177 -3.64 -9.71 -15.05
N SER A 178 -4.23 -9.87 -13.86
CA SER A 178 -3.49 -9.97 -12.60
C SER A 178 -3.92 -11.19 -11.81
N ARG A 179 -2.98 -12.08 -11.49
CA ARG A 179 -3.28 -13.31 -10.74
C ARG A 179 -3.88 -13.01 -9.37
N HIS A 180 -3.39 -11.99 -8.70
CA HIS A 180 -3.79 -11.60 -7.36
C HIS A 180 -4.10 -10.10 -7.24
N GLY A 181 -4.82 -9.74 -6.18
CA GLY A 181 -5.27 -8.39 -5.88
C GLY A 181 -4.74 -7.84 -4.56
N PRO A 182 -4.52 -6.53 -4.40
CA PRO A 182 -5.16 -5.46 -5.17
C PRO A 182 -4.40 -5.13 -6.45
N GLY A 183 -5.09 -4.52 -7.42
CA GLY A 183 -4.50 -4.01 -8.66
C GLY A 183 -5.51 -3.25 -9.51
N GLN A 184 -5.13 -2.83 -10.73
CA GLN A 184 -6.00 -2.12 -11.68
C GLN A 184 -6.60 -0.83 -11.08
N GLY A 185 -5.69 0.11 -10.76
CA GLY A 185 -6.04 1.42 -10.22
C GLY A 185 -6.36 1.37 -8.73
N ALA A 186 -5.77 0.43 -7.98
CA ALA A 186 -6.00 0.31 -6.55
C ALA A 186 -5.09 1.24 -5.72
N GLY A 187 -5.67 1.88 -4.70
CA GLY A 187 -4.93 2.62 -3.69
C GLY A 187 -4.80 1.82 -2.40
N HIS A 188 -3.61 1.79 -1.80
CA HIS A 188 -3.37 1.16 -0.50
C HIS A 188 -2.51 2.02 0.43
N ASP A 189 -2.93 2.09 1.70
CA ASP A 189 -2.24 2.84 2.77
C ASP A 189 -2.01 4.32 2.40
N TRP A 190 -3.11 5.07 2.27
CA TRP A 190 -3.14 6.46 1.79
C TRP A 190 -2.60 6.67 0.36
N GLY A 191 -2.55 5.61 -0.44
CA GLY A 191 -2.12 5.67 -1.82
C GLY A 191 -3.21 6.16 -2.77
N LEU A 192 -2.81 6.48 -4.00
CA LEU A 192 -3.69 6.79 -5.11
C LEU A 192 -3.39 5.84 -6.26
N GLY A 193 -4.33 4.96 -6.60
CA GLY A 193 -4.25 4.17 -7.83
C GLY A 193 -5.16 4.74 -8.90
N ILE A 194 -4.66 4.80 -10.14
CA ILE A 194 -5.42 5.23 -11.30
C ILE A 194 -5.17 4.25 -12.45
N PHE A 195 -6.25 3.76 -13.01
CA PHE A 195 -6.28 2.97 -14.23
C PHE A 195 -7.25 3.64 -15.19
N ILE A 196 -6.80 3.88 -16.42
CA ILE A 196 -7.61 4.46 -17.47
C ILE A 196 -7.38 3.71 -18.76
N ASP A 197 -8.41 3.05 -19.27
CA ASP A 197 -8.49 2.69 -20.68
C ASP A 197 -9.20 3.82 -21.44
N ALA A 198 -8.93 3.96 -22.72
CA ALA A 198 -9.54 4.96 -23.57
C ALA A 198 -10.58 4.39 -24.53
N LYS A 199 -10.33 3.22 -25.14
CA LYS A 199 -11.17 2.63 -26.18
C LYS A 199 -10.74 1.18 -26.42
N GLY A 200 -11.70 0.28 -26.60
CA GLY A 200 -11.36 -1.07 -26.99
C GLY A 200 -12.53 -2.01 -27.06
N ASN A 201 -12.30 -3.32 -27.13
CA ASN A 201 -13.19 -4.30 -26.55
C ASN A 201 -12.32 -5.17 -25.65
N ASP A 202 -12.29 -4.80 -24.37
CA ASP A 202 -11.20 -5.14 -23.49
C ASP A 202 -11.56 -6.27 -22.54
N ALA A 203 -10.55 -6.99 -22.09
CA ALA A 203 -10.69 -8.08 -21.12
C ALA A 203 -9.92 -7.77 -19.84
N TYR A 204 -10.66 -7.54 -18.76
CA TYR A 204 -10.13 -7.28 -17.42
C TYR A 204 -10.32 -8.50 -16.52
N SER A 205 -9.23 -9.12 -16.09
CA SER A 205 -9.25 -10.29 -15.21
C SER A 205 -8.34 -10.11 -14.01
N ILE A 206 -8.93 -9.97 -12.83
CA ILE A 206 -8.20 -9.78 -11.58
C ILE A 206 -8.88 -10.49 -10.42
N GLU A 207 -8.11 -11.06 -9.48
CA GLU A 207 -8.70 -11.64 -8.26
C GLU A 207 -9.59 -10.61 -7.53
N GLY A 208 -9.05 -9.42 -7.28
CA GLY A 208 -9.84 -8.21 -7.10
C GLY A 208 -9.04 -6.93 -6.91
N GLY A 209 -9.61 -5.78 -7.27
CA GLY A 209 -8.90 -4.51 -7.17
C GLY A 209 -9.42 -3.36 -8.01
N ASN A 210 -10.31 -3.56 -9.01
CA ASN A 210 -10.69 -2.47 -9.93
C ASN A 210 -11.20 -1.24 -9.16
N GLY A 211 -10.41 -0.16 -9.20
CA GLY A 211 -10.76 1.11 -8.54
C GLY A 211 -10.93 0.96 -7.03
N LEU A 212 -10.14 0.10 -6.37
CA LEU A 212 -10.28 -0.23 -4.96
C LEU A 212 -9.51 0.76 -4.05
N GLY A 213 -10.20 1.35 -3.07
CA GLY A 213 -9.61 2.20 -2.04
C GLY A 213 -9.43 1.48 -0.69
N LEU A 214 -8.22 0.97 -0.41
CA LEU A 214 -7.88 0.27 0.84
C LEU A 214 -7.14 1.16 1.84
N SER A 215 -7.43 1.03 3.13
CA SER A 215 -6.65 1.71 4.19
C SER A 215 -6.53 3.23 3.96
N ASN A 216 -7.66 3.93 3.84
CA ASN A 216 -7.76 5.38 3.61
C ASN A 216 -7.25 5.89 2.25
N SER A 217 -7.27 5.03 1.24
CA SER A 217 -6.72 5.34 -0.08
C SER A 217 -7.80 5.68 -1.10
N VAL A 218 -7.36 6.14 -2.27
CA VAL A 218 -8.22 6.39 -3.43
C VAL A 218 -7.86 5.40 -4.53
N GLY A 219 -8.85 4.65 -5.00
CA GLY A 219 -8.72 3.83 -6.20
C GLY A 219 -9.66 4.33 -7.30
N ILE A 220 -9.14 4.47 -8.51
CA ILE A 220 -9.88 4.95 -9.68
C ILE A 220 -9.61 3.99 -10.83
N PHE A 221 -10.70 3.45 -11.38
CA PHE A 221 -10.71 2.67 -12.61
C PHE A 221 -11.70 3.32 -13.56
N ILE A 222 -11.27 3.59 -14.79
CA ILE A 222 -12.09 4.18 -15.85
C ILE A 222 -11.83 3.39 -17.13
N ASP A 223 -12.87 2.71 -17.62
CA ASP A 223 -13.00 2.38 -19.03
C ASP A 223 -13.80 3.50 -19.71
N LYS A 224 -13.31 3.99 -20.85
CA LYS A 224 -13.96 5.09 -21.57
C LYS A 224 -14.85 4.62 -22.72
N GLY A 225 -14.74 3.37 -23.14
CA GLY A 225 -15.75 2.71 -23.94
C GLY A 225 -15.27 1.50 -24.71
N GLY A 226 -16.16 0.55 -24.92
CA GLY A 226 -15.86 -0.68 -25.64
C GLY A 226 -17.00 -1.66 -25.65
N ASN A 227 -16.73 -2.96 -25.72
CA ASN A 227 -17.70 -3.97 -25.31
C ASN A 227 -16.90 -4.96 -24.48
N ASP A 228 -16.89 -4.72 -23.18
CA ASP A 228 -15.80 -5.15 -22.33
C ASP A 228 -16.21 -6.35 -21.50
N ARG A 229 -15.20 -7.09 -21.04
CA ARG A 229 -15.37 -8.25 -20.18
C ARG A 229 -14.64 -8.01 -18.89
N TYR A 230 -15.40 -8.01 -17.81
CA TYR A 230 -14.86 -7.92 -16.47
C TYR A 230 -14.94 -9.28 -15.78
N GLU A 231 -13.85 -9.71 -15.16
CA GLU A 231 -13.77 -10.96 -14.40
C GLU A 231 -13.18 -10.73 -13.02
N ARG A 232 -13.73 -11.44 -12.03
CA ARG A 232 -13.26 -11.37 -10.66
C ARG A 232 -13.42 -12.68 -9.89
N ASN A 233 -12.56 -12.89 -8.91
CA ASN A 233 -12.70 -13.98 -7.93
C ASN A 233 -13.14 -13.49 -6.53
N ASN A 234 -12.96 -12.21 -6.22
CA ASN A 234 -13.27 -11.61 -4.91
C ASN A 234 -14.36 -10.53 -5.03
N PRO A 235 -15.31 -10.41 -4.09
CA PRO A 235 -16.33 -9.36 -4.11
C PRO A 235 -15.78 -7.92 -3.96
N GLN A 236 -14.56 -7.74 -3.48
CA GLN A 236 -13.89 -6.42 -3.33
C GLN A 236 -13.37 -5.89 -4.68
N ASN A 237 -14.30 -5.60 -5.58
CA ASN A 237 -14.08 -5.09 -6.94
C ASN A 237 -15.10 -4.01 -7.29
N TYR A 238 -14.85 -3.35 -8.44
CA TYR A 238 -15.76 -2.42 -9.09
C TYR A 238 -16.08 -1.20 -8.22
N GLY A 239 -15.03 -0.49 -7.81
CA GLY A 239 -15.17 0.78 -7.10
C GLY A 239 -15.54 0.57 -5.63
N ASN A 240 -14.81 -0.29 -4.92
CA ASN A 240 -15.04 -0.56 -3.50
C ASN A 240 -14.11 0.31 -2.63
N ALA A 241 -14.58 0.71 -1.44
CA ALA A 241 -13.70 1.27 -0.43
C ALA A 241 -14.14 0.89 0.98
N VAL A 242 -13.18 0.50 1.84
CA VAL A 242 -13.49 -0.02 3.18
C VAL A 242 -13.21 1.02 4.25
N TYR A 243 -14.12 1.15 5.22
CA TYR A 243 -13.88 1.97 6.41
C TYR A 243 -12.77 1.33 7.20
N SER A 244 -11.69 2.07 7.36
CA SER A 244 -10.50 1.59 8.04
C SER A 244 -9.84 2.79 8.70
N ARG A 245 -9.08 2.54 9.78
CA ARG A 245 -8.25 3.56 10.45
C ARG A 245 -8.98 4.89 10.68
N ALA A 246 -10.25 4.80 11.09
CA ALA A 246 -11.14 5.88 11.46
C ALA A 246 -11.65 6.84 10.37
N THR A 247 -11.39 6.62 9.07
CA THR A 247 -11.95 7.47 7.99
C THR A 247 -12.52 6.66 6.83
N GLY A 248 -11.75 5.72 6.26
CA GLY A 248 -12.10 5.01 5.02
C GLY A 248 -11.50 5.65 3.77
N GLY A 249 -11.64 4.95 2.65
CA GLY A 249 -11.12 5.36 1.33
C GLY A 249 -12.22 5.74 0.33
N ILE A 250 -11.81 6.04 -0.90
CA ILE A 250 -12.68 6.26 -2.07
C ILE A 250 -12.39 5.16 -3.09
N GLY A 251 -13.45 4.56 -3.62
CA GLY A 251 -13.35 3.60 -4.72
C GLY A 251 -14.23 4.06 -5.87
N LEU A 252 -13.66 4.16 -7.06
CA LEU A 252 -14.37 4.58 -8.25
C LEU A 252 -14.15 3.57 -9.36
N PHE A 253 -15.23 3.02 -9.88
CA PHE A 253 -15.24 2.25 -11.12
C PHE A 253 -16.21 2.93 -12.08
N LEU A 254 -15.73 3.30 -13.25
CA LEU A 254 -16.55 3.88 -14.30
C LEU A 254 -16.30 3.10 -15.58
N ASP A 255 -17.36 2.50 -16.10
CA ASP A 255 -17.47 2.15 -17.50
C ASP A 255 -18.39 3.18 -18.16
N LYS A 256 -18.00 3.69 -19.32
CA LYS A 256 -18.62 4.89 -19.91
C LYS A 256 -19.50 4.59 -21.12
N ASP A 257 -19.22 3.56 -21.90
CA ASP A 257 -19.95 3.27 -23.15
C ASP A 257 -19.68 1.83 -23.55
N GLY A 258 -20.69 1.12 -24.05
CA GLY A 258 -20.47 -0.25 -24.48
C GLY A 258 -21.59 -1.20 -24.16
N LYS A 259 -21.31 -2.49 -24.36
CA LYS A 259 -22.17 -3.59 -23.94
C LYS A 259 -21.33 -4.61 -23.21
N ASP A 260 -21.32 -4.47 -21.91
CA ASP A 260 -20.29 -5.10 -21.11
C ASP A 260 -20.80 -6.33 -20.39
N SER A 261 -19.87 -7.22 -20.10
CA SER A 261 -20.13 -8.49 -19.46
C SER A 261 -19.50 -8.55 -18.08
N TYR A 262 -20.35 -8.84 -17.10
CA TYR A 262 -19.96 -8.97 -15.70
C TYR A 262 -20.41 -10.34 -15.16
N PRO A 263 -19.68 -10.93 -14.20
CA PRO A 263 -20.05 -12.19 -13.57
C PRO A 263 -21.19 -12.02 -12.54
N ASP A 264 -21.53 -10.79 -12.18
CA ASP A 264 -22.56 -10.48 -11.18
C ASP A 264 -23.77 -9.82 -11.85
N THR A 265 -24.98 -10.11 -11.36
CA THR A 265 -26.20 -9.49 -11.88
C THR A 265 -26.48 -8.12 -11.26
N LEU A 266 -25.84 -7.77 -10.14
CA LEU A 266 -26.01 -6.50 -9.43
C LEU A 266 -25.03 -5.41 -9.90
N MET A 267 -23.90 -5.80 -10.46
CA MET A 267 -22.97 -4.92 -11.17
C MET A 267 -23.06 -5.33 -12.63
N ALA A 268 -23.87 -4.61 -13.38
CA ALA A 268 -24.22 -4.96 -14.75
C ALA A 268 -24.26 -3.71 -15.63
N ASP A 269 -24.23 -3.94 -16.93
CA ASP A 269 -24.42 -2.94 -17.98
C ASP A 269 -25.54 -1.94 -17.64
N GLY A 270 -25.24 -0.64 -17.75
CA GLY A 270 -26.17 0.46 -17.51
C GLY A 270 -26.58 0.72 -16.07
N THR A 271 -25.94 0.07 -15.09
CA THR A 271 -26.32 0.21 -13.68
C THR A 271 -25.38 1.11 -12.89
N THR A 272 -25.85 1.58 -11.73
CA THR A 272 -25.02 2.28 -10.75
C THR A 272 -25.17 1.58 -9.42
N TRP A 273 -24.04 1.26 -8.79
CA TRP A 273 -24.00 0.61 -7.49
C TRP A 273 -23.12 1.38 -6.51
N LYS A 274 -23.33 1.11 -5.23
CA LYS A 274 -22.51 1.64 -4.14
C LYS A 274 -21.86 0.48 -3.40
N LYS A 275 -20.59 0.63 -3.04
CA LYS A 275 -19.83 -0.41 -2.34
C LYS A 275 -19.02 0.17 -1.18
N GLY A 276 -19.06 -0.53 -0.05
CA GLY A 276 -18.32 -0.15 1.13
C GLY A 276 -18.72 1.24 1.66
N THR A 277 -17.74 2.09 1.95
CA THR A 277 -17.93 3.37 2.66
C THR A 277 -18.19 4.51 1.70
N TYR A 278 -17.26 4.75 0.78
CA TYR A 278 -17.35 5.77 -0.27
C TYR A 278 -16.94 5.18 -1.63
N GLY A 279 -17.42 3.96 -1.89
CA GLY A 279 -17.25 3.31 -3.18
C GLY A 279 -18.47 3.51 -4.07
N ILE A 280 -18.24 3.84 -5.33
CA ILE A 280 -19.26 3.89 -6.38
C ILE A 280 -18.72 3.17 -7.62
N GLY A 281 -19.56 2.34 -8.20
CA GLY A 281 -19.35 1.86 -9.55
C GLY A 281 -20.52 2.26 -10.42
N ARG A 282 -20.22 2.59 -11.67
CA ARG A 282 -21.22 2.97 -12.64
C ARG A 282 -20.79 2.49 -14.01
N ASP A 283 -21.76 1.91 -14.67
CA ASP A 283 -21.75 1.60 -16.08
C ASP A 283 -22.81 2.51 -16.76
N LEU A 284 -22.49 3.02 -17.94
CA LEU A 284 -23.29 4.01 -18.67
C LEU A 284 -23.82 3.42 -19.98
N ASP A 285 -25.08 2.96 -19.94
CA ASP A 285 -25.79 2.39 -21.11
C ASP A 285 -26.02 3.45 -22.21
N SER A 286 -25.58 3.14 -23.43
CA SER A 286 -25.94 3.87 -24.66
C SER A 286 -26.99 3.14 -25.54
N GLY A 287 -27.50 1.97 -25.15
CA GLY A 287 -28.72 1.39 -25.71
C GLY A 287 -29.11 -0.04 -25.31
N LYS A 288 -30.07 -0.13 -24.37
CA LYS A 288 -31.15 -1.14 -24.22
C LYS A 288 -30.74 -2.62 -24.04
N LEU A 289 -30.78 -3.03 -22.77
CA LEU A 289 -31.39 -4.24 -22.18
C LEU A 289 -31.54 -5.50 -23.05
N MET A 290 -30.70 -6.50 -22.76
CA MET A 290 -31.11 -7.92 -22.64
C MET A 290 -30.21 -8.69 -21.66
N SER A 291 -30.84 -9.52 -20.84
CA SER A 291 -30.20 -10.39 -19.86
C SER A 291 -29.61 -11.66 -20.48
N SER A 292 -28.43 -12.09 -20.04
CA SER A 292 -28.00 -13.48 -20.15
C SER A 292 -27.28 -13.95 -18.89
N SER A 293 -27.78 -15.05 -18.33
CA SER A 293 -27.22 -15.80 -17.22
C SER A 293 -26.07 -16.70 -17.65
N THR A 294 -24.97 -16.77 -16.89
CA THR A 294 -24.13 -17.97 -16.83
C THR A 294 -23.52 -18.18 -15.45
N THR A 295 -23.20 -19.44 -15.22
CA THR A 295 -22.93 -20.17 -13.98
C THR A 295 -21.50 -20.06 -13.47
N ASP A 296 -21.36 -20.12 -12.15
CA ASP A 296 -20.13 -20.13 -11.37
C ASP A 296 -19.14 -21.25 -11.81
N SER A 297 -17.86 -20.89 -11.90
CA SER A 297 -16.75 -21.83 -11.99
C SER A 297 -16.05 -21.98 -10.63
N GLU A 298 -15.82 -23.23 -10.25
CA GLU A 298 -15.12 -23.62 -9.02
C GLU A 298 -13.67 -23.12 -8.98
N THR A 299 -13.30 -22.52 -7.85
CA THR A 299 -11.93 -22.11 -7.52
C THR A 299 -11.10 -23.32 -7.07
N LYS A 300 -9.91 -23.49 -7.65
CA LYS A 300 -8.92 -24.46 -7.16
C LYS A 300 -8.24 -23.95 -5.89
N GLU A 301 -8.04 -24.84 -4.92
CA GLU A 301 -7.24 -24.56 -3.72
C GLU A 301 -5.76 -24.27 -4.09
N PRO A 302 -5.12 -23.26 -3.46
CA PRO A 302 -3.70 -23.01 -3.65
C PRO A 302 -2.84 -24.15 -3.06
N GLU A 303 -1.72 -24.46 -3.72
CA GLU A 303 -0.74 -25.43 -3.24
C GLU A 303 -0.22 -25.06 -1.84
N LYS A 304 -0.13 -26.05 -0.93
CA LYS A 304 0.38 -25.84 0.44
C LYS A 304 1.89 -25.61 0.43
N ILE A 305 2.29 -24.37 0.70
CA ILE A 305 3.69 -23.97 0.84
C ILE A 305 4.22 -24.41 2.22
N PRO A 306 5.40 -25.07 2.31
CA PRO A 306 5.98 -25.48 3.58
C PRO A 306 6.33 -24.28 4.46
N MET A 307 6.04 -24.39 5.76
CA MET A 307 6.31 -23.37 6.78
C MET A 307 7.81 -23.18 7.00
N LEU A 308 8.24 -21.95 7.28
CA LEU A 308 9.62 -21.66 7.66
C LEU A 308 9.93 -22.28 9.04
N PRO A 309 11.13 -22.86 9.25
CA PRO A 309 11.47 -23.47 10.53
C PRO A 309 11.57 -22.39 11.63
N PRO A 310 11.09 -22.66 12.85
CA PRO A 310 11.29 -21.76 13.99
C PRO A 310 12.77 -21.71 14.41
N PRO A 311 13.24 -20.63 15.06
CA PRO A 311 14.58 -20.58 15.65
C PRO A 311 14.72 -21.60 16.80
N SER A 312 15.94 -22.09 17.02
CA SER A 312 16.25 -22.96 18.17
C SER A 312 16.20 -22.16 19.49
N PRO A 313 15.72 -22.75 20.61
CA PRO A 313 15.62 -22.04 21.89
C PRO A 313 16.94 -21.46 22.44
N ASP A 314 18.07 -22.04 22.04
CA ASP A 314 19.44 -21.68 22.45
C ASP A 314 20.15 -20.72 21.48
N GLU A 315 19.48 -20.28 20.41
CA GLU A 315 20.04 -19.26 19.50
C GLU A 315 20.34 -17.93 20.23
N PRO A 316 21.26 -17.10 19.72
CA PRO A 316 21.49 -15.77 20.27
C PRO A 316 20.20 -14.95 20.37
N ILE A 317 20.03 -14.19 21.47
CA ILE A 317 18.79 -13.44 21.72
C ILE A 317 18.48 -12.42 20.61
N ALA A 318 19.51 -11.92 19.93
CA ALA A 318 19.37 -11.03 18.78
C ALA A 318 18.66 -11.70 17.60
N ASP A 319 18.95 -12.97 17.33
CA ASP A 319 18.35 -13.76 16.23
C ASP A 319 16.91 -14.14 16.56
N ILE A 320 16.65 -14.51 17.83
CA ILE A 320 15.28 -14.76 18.33
C ILE A 320 14.43 -13.49 18.22
N PHE A 321 14.96 -12.33 18.62
CA PHE A 321 14.25 -11.06 18.47
C PHE A 321 14.01 -10.72 16.99
N SER A 322 15.01 -10.94 16.12
CA SER A 322 14.86 -10.74 14.68
C SER A 322 13.73 -11.60 14.11
N ALA A 323 13.66 -12.89 14.48
CA ALA A 323 12.59 -13.78 14.07
C ALA A 323 11.21 -13.38 14.65
N ALA A 324 11.16 -12.89 15.89
CA ALA A 324 9.94 -12.36 16.51
C ALA A 324 9.43 -11.07 15.83
N ALA A 325 10.33 -10.35 15.17
CA ALA A 325 10.11 -9.14 14.39
C ALA A 325 10.00 -9.39 12.87
N GLU A 326 9.81 -10.64 12.42
CA GLU A 326 9.48 -10.93 11.02
C GLU A 326 7.99 -10.64 10.73
N TRP A 327 7.64 -10.51 9.45
CA TRP A 327 6.26 -10.30 9.04
C TRP A 327 5.47 -11.60 9.14
N GLU A 328 4.52 -11.66 10.09
CA GLU A 328 3.68 -12.83 10.40
C GLU A 328 2.62 -13.08 9.31
N VAL A 329 3.05 -13.49 8.10
CA VAL A 329 2.18 -13.81 6.96
C VAL A 329 2.69 -15.04 6.22
N GLY A 330 1.82 -15.67 5.42
CA GLY A 330 2.18 -16.80 4.58
C GLY A 330 2.84 -17.92 5.37
N ASN A 331 4.02 -18.36 4.91
CA ASN A 331 4.77 -19.45 5.52
C ASN A 331 5.59 -19.07 6.76
N ALA A 332 5.61 -17.79 7.16
CA ALA A 332 6.36 -17.30 8.32
C ALA A 332 5.55 -17.31 9.64
N ILE A 333 4.24 -17.55 9.58
CA ILE A 333 3.32 -17.38 10.72
C ILE A 333 3.78 -18.18 11.97
N GLU A 334 4.10 -19.47 11.81
CA GLU A 334 4.49 -20.33 12.94
C GLU A 334 5.86 -19.95 13.50
N ARG A 335 6.81 -19.59 12.63
CA ARG A 335 8.16 -19.14 13.00
C ARG A 335 8.10 -17.91 13.91
N VAL A 336 7.34 -16.89 13.52
CA VAL A 336 7.20 -15.65 14.30
C VAL A 336 6.57 -15.91 15.67
N LYS A 337 5.50 -16.70 15.71
CA LYS A 337 4.83 -17.07 16.97
C LYS A 337 5.79 -17.79 17.91
N LYS A 338 6.52 -18.78 17.40
CA LYS A 338 7.47 -19.54 18.23
C LYS A 338 8.65 -18.70 18.71
N ALA A 339 9.16 -17.81 17.86
CA ALA A 339 10.21 -16.87 18.25
C ALA A 339 9.77 -15.96 19.40
N ARG A 340 8.52 -15.47 19.37
CA ARG A 340 7.95 -14.67 20.47
C ARG A 340 7.82 -15.46 21.76
N GLU A 341 7.41 -16.74 21.71
CA GLU A 341 7.39 -17.60 22.89
C GLU A 341 8.78 -17.77 23.52
N ILE A 342 9.81 -18.01 22.69
CA ILE A 342 11.19 -18.16 23.16
C ILE A 342 11.71 -16.84 23.73
N MET A 343 11.43 -15.72 23.07
CA MET A 343 11.78 -14.36 23.53
C MET A 343 11.21 -14.09 24.92
N LEU A 344 9.95 -14.46 25.18
CA LEU A 344 9.30 -14.30 26.48
C LEU A 344 9.88 -15.25 27.54
N ALA A 345 10.24 -16.49 27.16
CA ALA A 345 10.89 -17.43 28.06
C ALA A 345 12.29 -16.96 28.50
N ARG A 346 12.95 -16.12 27.69
CA ARG A 346 14.27 -15.51 27.95
C ARG A 346 14.16 -14.00 28.16
N ALA A 347 13.11 -13.56 28.86
CA ALA A 347 12.77 -12.14 28.97
C ALA A 347 13.91 -11.28 29.53
N ASP A 348 14.69 -11.74 30.52
CA ASP A 348 15.78 -10.94 31.08
C ASP A 348 16.85 -10.59 30.03
N GLU A 349 17.25 -11.58 29.23
CA GLU A 349 18.18 -11.38 28.11
C GLU A 349 17.56 -10.50 27.02
N ALA A 350 16.28 -10.72 26.71
CA ALA A 350 15.56 -9.95 25.70
C ALA A 350 15.46 -8.47 26.09
N ILE A 351 15.09 -8.18 27.35
CA ILE A 351 14.94 -6.83 27.89
C ILE A 351 16.27 -6.09 27.82
N ASP A 352 17.36 -6.72 28.28
CA ASP A 352 18.69 -6.11 28.24
C ASP A 352 19.11 -5.80 26.78
N TYR A 353 18.85 -6.74 25.86
CA TYR A 353 19.12 -6.56 24.44
C TYR A 353 18.30 -5.41 23.84
N VAL A 354 16.98 -5.38 24.05
CA VAL A 354 16.12 -4.38 23.39
C VAL A 354 16.31 -2.98 23.93
N ILE A 355 16.54 -2.81 25.22
CA ILE A 355 16.84 -1.49 25.81
C ILE A 355 18.11 -0.90 25.20
N LYS A 356 19.15 -1.74 25.03
CA LYS A 356 20.44 -1.31 24.49
C LYS A 356 20.39 -1.05 22.99
N ASN A 357 19.62 -1.83 22.24
CA ASN A 357 19.78 -1.90 20.78
C ASN A 357 18.52 -1.61 19.96
N LYS A 358 17.32 -1.64 20.55
CA LYS A 358 16.05 -1.68 19.78
C LYS A 358 14.96 -0.74 20.27
N LEU A 359 15.12 -0.07 21.42
CA LEU A 359 14.08 0.82 21.95
C LEU A 359 13.87 2.07 21.08
N ASP A 360 14.86 2.47 20.29
CA ASP A 360 14.80 3.52 19.26
C ASP A 360 14.38 2.97 17.87
N THR A 361 13.73 1.81 17.80
CA THR A 361 13.33 1.22 16.51
C THR A 361 12.41 2.12 15.69
N LYS A 362 12.65 2.17 14.38
CA LYS A 362 11.74 2.71 13.35
C LYS A 362 10.91 1.62 12.66
N SER A 363 11.21 0.35 12.93
CA SER A 363 10.54 -0.79 12.32
C SER A 363 9.25 -1.08 13.05
N GLY A 364 8.13 -1.04 12.34
CA GLY A 364 6.84 -1.45 12.89
C GLY A 364 6.80 -2.93 13.29
N LEU A 365 7.63 -3.78 12.68
CA LEU A 365 7.70 -5.20 13.04
C LEU A 365 8.50 -5.42 14.32
N GLU A 366 9.63 -4.74 14.49
CA GLU A 366 10.38 -4.76 15.75
C GLU A 366 9.52 -4.16 16.88
N TYR A 367 8.80 -3.06 16.61
CA TYR A 367 7.87 -2.46 17.58
C TYR A 367 6.80 -3.46 18.04
N ARG A 368 6.22 -4.26 17.14
CA ARG A 368 5.25 -5.33 17.51
C ARG A 368 5.87 -6.40 18.41
N ALA A 369 7.14 -6.75 18.21
CA ALA A 369 7.83 -7.66 19.11
C ALA A 369 7.99 -7.03 20.51
N LEU A 370 8.29 -5.72 20.59
CA LEU A 370 8.34 -4.98 21.86
C LEU A 370 6.96 -4.91 22.54
N GLU A 371 5.87 -4.73 21.78
CA GLU A 371 4.49 -4.75 22.31
C GLU A 371 4.17 -6.07 23.00
N VAL A 372 4.57 -7.19 22.42
CA VAL A 372 4.41 -8.52 23.03
C VAL A 372 5.22 -8.63 24.32
N LEU A 373 6.46 -8.13 24.33
CA LEU A 373 7.33 -8.18 25.51
C LEU A 373 6.78 -7.32 26.67
N VAL A 374 6.36 -6.08 26.42
CA VAL A 374 5.85 -5.18 27.47
C VAL A 374 4.51 -5.66 28.04
N LYS A 375 3.69 -6.31 27.21
CA LYS A 375 2.40 -6.84 27.65
C LYS A 375 2.55 -8.00 28.65
N GLU A 376 3.54 -8.86 28.43
CA GLU A 376 3.71 -10.08 29.23
C GLU A 376 4.80 -9.95 30.32
N ASN A 377 5.48 -8.80 30.41
CA ASN A 377 6.56 -8.56 31.38
C ASN A 377 6.43 -7.21 32.11
N GLU A 378 6.02 -7.27 33.38
CA GLU A 378 5.81 -6.09 34.24
C GLU A 378 7.11 -5.33 34.53
N GLN A 379 8.24 -6.03 34.69
CA GLN A 379 9.54 -5.41 34.95
C GLN A 379 9.97 -4.53 33.77
N PHE A 380 9.79 -5.03 32.54
CA PHE A 380 10.07 -4.24 31.34
C PHE A 380 9.21 -2.98 31.30
N LYS A 381 7.91 -3.09 31.57
CA LYS A 381 7.01 -1.94 31.62
C LYS A 381 7.47 -0.88 32.62
N GLN A 382 7.87 -1.27 33.83
CA GLN A 382 8.37 -0.32 34.83
C GLN A 382 9.68 0.36 34.37
N LEU A 383 10.60 -0.40 33.76
CA LEU A 383 11.85 0.15 33.22
C LEU A 383 11.61 1.18 32.11
N LEU A 384 10.53 1.06 31.33
CA LEU A 384 10.23 2.02 30.25
C LEU A 384 10.00 3.45 30.76
N PHE A 385 9.57 3.63 32.02
CA PHE A 385 9.36 4.98 32.58
C PHE A 385 10.63 5.81 32.61
N ASP A 386 11.79 5.17 32.83
CA ASP A 386 13.11 5.80 32.84
C ASP A 386 13.48 6.42 31.47
N TYR A 387 12.83 5.95 30.40
CA TYR A 387 13.11 6.38 29.03
C TYR A 387 12.08 7.37 28.49
N THR A 388 11.00 7.69 29.21
CA THR A 388 9.93 8.58 28.72
C THR A 388 10.36 10.03 28.45
N ASP A 389 11.53 10.41 28.96
CA ASP A 389 12.18 11.70 28.81
C ASP A 389 13.59 11.58 28.18
N ASP A 390 13.92 10.45 27.56
CA ASP A 390 15.24 10.17 26.96
C ASP A 390 15.67 11.26 25.96
N ILE A 391 16.99 11.47 25.86
CA ILE A 391 17.59 12.44 24.93
C ILE A 391 17.32 12.05 23.48
N ASP A 392 17.26 10.75 23.20
CA ASP A 392 16.75 10.24 21.94
C ASP A 392 15.22 10.32 21.92
N SER A 393 14.71 11.24 21.10
CA SER A 393 13.28 11.46 20.98
C SER A 393 12.50 10.25 20.47
N LEU A 394 13.10 9.36 19.68
CA LEU A 394 12.45 8.15 19.18
C LEU A 394 12.37 7.10 20.28
N LYS A 395 13.46 6.91 21.02
CA LYS A 395 13.47 6.06 22.22
C LYS A 395 12.41 6.51 23.23
N ALA A 396 12.33 7.82 23.50
CA ALA A 396 11.33 8.38 24.39
C ALA A 396 9.90 8.15 23.90
N LYS A 397 9.62 8.38 22.61
CA LYS A 397 8.29 8.15 22.03
C LYS A 397 7.90 6.68 22.03
N ASN A 398 8.84 5.77 21.76
CA ASN A 398 8.58 4.34 21.80
C ASN A 398 8.28 3.88 23.23
N ALA A 399 9.06 4.33 24.22
CA ALA A 399 8.78 4.04 25.63
C ALA A 399 7.38 4.54 26.07
N LEU A 400 7.05 5.80 25.77
CA LEU A 400 5.71 6.36 26.02
C LEU A 400 4.62 5.50 25.35
N SER A 401 4.82 5.09 24.10
CA SER A 401 3.81 4.36 23.33
C SER A 401 3.61 2.93 23.81
N LEU A 402 4.70 2.24 24.21
CA LEU A 402 4.64 0.89 24.76
C LEU A 402 3.92 0.86 26.12
N ILE A 403 4.18 1.83 27.00
CA ILE A 403 3.47 1.96 28.29
C ILE A 403 1.98 2.25 28.06
N ALA A 404 1.67 3.19 27.16
CA ALA A 404 0.28 3.52 26.83
C ALA A 404 -0.47 2.33 26.20
N GLY A 405 0.22 1.51 25.39
CA GLY A 405 -0.36 0.35 24.72
C GLY A 405 -0.88 -0.73 25.68
N VAL A 406 -0.29 -0.83 26.88
CA VAL A 406 -0.77 -1.72 27.95
C VAL A 406 -1.76 -1.03 28.91
N GLY A 407 -2.12 0.23 28.64
CA GLY A 407 -3.16 0.95 29.37
C GLY A 407 -2.76 1.43 30.77
N ASP A 408 -1.47 1.62 31.05
CA ASP A 408 -1.01 2.09 32.36
C ASP A 408 -1.42 3.55 32.60
N SER A 409 -2.32 3.78 33.56
CA SER A 409 -2.86 5.10 33.86
C SER A 409 -1.85 6.04 34.53
N THR A 410 -0.78 5.52 35.12
CA THR A 410 0.25 6.33 35.77
C THR A 410 1.05 7.17 34.76
N LEU A 411 1.01 6.80 33.48
CA LEU A 411 1.63 7.55 32.39
C LEU A 411 1.04 8.97 32.21
N ILE A 412 -0.17 9.22 32.71
CA ILE A 412 -0.90 10.47 32.47
C ILE A 412 -0.15 11.71 32.96
N GLU A 413 0.54 11.64 34.10
CA GLU A 413 1.33 12.75 34.63
C GLU A 413 2.49 13.12 33.68
N THR A 414 3.11 12.12 33.08
CA THR A 414 4.18 12.30 32.09
C THR A 414 3.63 12.94 30.80
N LEU A 415 2.48 12.48 30.32
CA LEU A 415 1.84 13.06 29.13
C LEU A 415 1.41 14.51 29.37
N ARG A 416 0.86 14.82 30.56
CA ARG A 416 0.47 16.18 30.97
C ARG A 416 1.69 17.11 30.97
N LYS A 417 2.80 16.68 31.58
CA LYS A 417 4.08 17.42 31.58
C LYS A 417 4.56 17.71 30.16
N HIS A 418 4.53 16.72 29.27
CA HIS A 418 4.94 16.89 27.88
C HIS A 418 4.06 17.88 27.12
N LEU A 419 2.73 17.77 27.24
CA LEU A 419 1.77 18.69 26.62
C LEU A 419 1.96 20.13 27.10
N ASN A 420 2.11 20.35 28.41
CA ASN A 420 2.34 21.69 28.97
C ASN A 420 3.63 22.33 28.46
N ASN A 421 4.64 21.53 28.13
CA ASN A 421 5.91 21.99 27.56
C ASN A 421 5.89 22.09 26.03
N GLY A 422 4.74 21.81 25.38
CA GLY A 422 4.64 21.75 23.93
C GLY A 422 5.46 20.62 23.28
N LYS A 423 5.87 19.61 24.06
CA LYS A 423 6.71 18.49 23.64
C LYS A 423 5.81 17.32 23.21
N TYR A 424 6.12 16.72 22.06
CA TYR A 424 5.47 15.50 21.54
C TYR A 424 3.93 15.56 21.43
N ILE A 425 3.34 16.75 21.19
CA ILE A 425 1.89 16.99 21.24
C ILE A 425 1.08 15.90 20.51
N THR A 426 1.39 15.60 19.25
CA THR A 426 0.63 14.60 18.48
C THR A 426 0.75 13.18 19.05
N THR A 427 1.91 12.84 19.60
CA THR A 427 2.13 11.56 20.28
C THR A 427 1.29 11.53 21.54
N CYS A 428 1.41 12.52 22.42
CA CYS A 428 0.65 12.60 23.67
C CYS A 428 -0.86 12.54 23.43
N LEU A 429 -1.40 13.31 22.48
CA LEU A 429 -2.83 13.26 22.12
C LEU A 429 -3.25 11.87 21.62
N SER A 430 -2.40 11.15 20.90
CA SER A 430 -2.70 9.77 20.48
C SER A 430 -2.67 8.80 21.66
N LEU A 431 -1.70 8.94 22.57
CA LEU A 431 -1.50 8.01 23.68
C LEU A 431 -2.57 8.15 24.77
N LEU A 432 -3.08 9.36 25.00
CA LEU A 432 -4.21 9.61 25.90
C LEU A 432 -5.45 8.79 25.51
N GLY A 433 -5.64 8.46 24.22
CA GLY A 433 -6.71 7.58 23.75
C GLY A 433 -6.65 6.16 24.32
N SER A 434 -5.47 5.71 24.75
CA SER A 434 -5.26 4.38 25.32
C SER A 434 -5.40 4.36 26.86
N ILE A 435 -5.43 5.54 27.50
CA ILE A 435 -5.60 5.69 28.95
C ILE A 435 -7.06 6.07 29.23
N LYS A 436 -7.83 5.10 29.71
CA LYS A 436 -9.26 5.28 30.04
C LYS A 436 -9.46 6.03 31.36
N SER A 437 -9.30 7.35 31.35
CA SER A 437 -9.53 8.21 32.51
C SER A 437 -10.27 9.50 32.13
N ALA A 438 -10.98 10.09 33.11
CA ALA A 438 -11.63 11.39 32.94
C ALA A 438 -10.61 12.49 32.57
N GLU A 439 -9.44 12.43 33.20
CA GLU A 439 -8.38 13.39 32.92
C GLU A 439 -7.84 13.27 31.47
N SER A 440 -7.76 12.06 30.90
CA SER A 440 -7.41 11.91 29.48
C SER A 440 -8.41 12.64 28.59
N VAL A 441 -9.71 12.56 28.90
CA VAL A 441 -10.76 13.26 28.16
C VAL A 441 -10.57 14.77 28.28
N ASP A 442 -10.31 15.29 29.48
CA ASP A 442 -10.10 16.72 29.72
C ASP A 442 -8.89 17.26 28.94
N LEU A 443 -7.77 16.54 28.97
CA LEU A 443 -6.55 16.92 28.24
C LEU A 443 -6.75 16.88 26.72
N LEU A 444 -7.45 15.86 26.20
CA LEU A 444 -7.80 15.77 24.80
C LEU A 444 -8.70 16.92 24.36
N PHE A 445 -9.71 17.26 25.17
CA PHE A 445 -10.75 18.22 24.78
C PHE A 445 -10.20 19.65 24.65
N GLN A 446 -9.12 19.99 25.35
CA GLN A 446 -8.39 21.25 25.15
C GLN A 446 -7.93 21.47 23.69
N TYR A 447 -7.76 20.39 22.92
CA TYR A 447 -7.33 20.41 21.53
C TYR A 447 -8.48 20.15 20.53
N ALA A 448 -9.70 19.93 20.99
CA ALA A 448 -10.85 19.55 20.15
C ALA A 448 -11.20 20.60 19.08
N PHE A 449 -10.96 21.89 19.36
CA PHE A 449 -11.24 23.01 18.45
C PHE A 449 -9.98 23.78 18.05
N HIS A 450 -8.82 23.12 18.12
CA HIS A 450 -7.54 23.72 17.76
C HIS A 450 -7.46 24.06 16.25
N PRO A 451 -6.78 25.13 15.82
CA PRO A 451 -6.69 25.51 14.39
C PRO A 451 -6.12 24.40 13.48
N SER A 452 -5.20 23.57 14.01
CA SER A 452 -4.65 22.42 13.28
C SER A 452 -5.66 21.28 13.16
N GLU A 453 -6.07 20.96 11.92
CA GLU A 453 -6.92 19.80 11.60
C GLU A 453 -6.31 18.49 12.13
N ARG A 454 -4.98 18.34 12.01
CA ARG A 454 -4.26 17.14 12.48
C ARG A 454 -4.52 16.88 13.97
N TYR A 455 -4.55 17.93 14.80
CA TYR A 455 -4.78 17.78 16.24
C TYR A 455 -6.24 17.39 16.51
N ARG A 456 -7.19 18.07 15.87
CA ARG A 456 -8.62 17.76 16.00
C ARG A 456 -8.94 16.33 15.58
N TYR A 457 -8.35 15.86 14.48
CA TYR A 457 -8.52 14.47 14.03
C TYR A 457 -7.97 13.45 15.05
N ILE A 458 -6.76 13.67 15.57
CA ILE A 458 -6.19 12.80 16.61
C ILE A 458 -7.07 12.81 17.86
N VAL A 459 -7.55 13.98 18.30
CA VAL A 459 -8.46 14.10 19.44
C VAL A 459 -9.74 13.32 19.24
N ALA A 460 -10.42 13.50 18.10
CA ALA A 460 -11.66 12.77 17.80
C ALA A 460 -11.44 11.25 17.82
N ARG A 461 -10.33 10.77 17.22
CA ARG A 461 -9.95 9.36 17.23
C ARG A 461 -9.67 8.85 18.64
N SER A 462 -8.92 9.60 19.44
CA SER A 462 -8.58 9.23 20.83
C SER A 462 -9.81 9.22 21.73
N LEU A 463 -10.73 10.17 21.58
CA LEU A 463 -12.02 10.19 22.30
C LEU A 463 -12.88 8.98 21.94
N LYS A 464 -12.97 8.63 20.65
CA LYS A 464 -13.63 7.39 20.18
C LYS A 464 -13.00 6.15 20.84
N GLN A 465 -11.67 6.11 20.97
CA GLN A 465 -10.95 4.98 21.56
C GLN A 465 -11.20 4.83 23.07
N ILE A 466 -11.28 5.94 23.82
CA ILE A 466 -11.56 5.91 25.26
C ILE A 466 -12.93 5.28 25.55
N GLY A 467 -13.95 5.68 24.78
CA GLY A 467 -15.26 5.03 24.78
C GLY A 467 -16.10 5.23 26.05
N THR A 468 -15.73 6.16 26.94
CA THR A 468 -16.54 6.49 28.13
C THR A 468 -17.68 7.44 27.77
N PRO A 469 -18.77 7.53 28.58
CA PRO A 469 -19.86 8.48 28.34
C PRO A 469 -19.38 9.93 28.20
N GLU A 470 -18.38 10.34 28.99
CA GLU A 470 -17.78 11.68 28.93
C GLU A 470 -17.05 11.91 27.62
N ALA A 471 -16.26 10.91 27.16
CA ALA A 471 -15.55 10.98 25.88
C ALA A 471 -16.53 11.05 24.70
N HIS A 472 -17.62 10.29 24.75
CA HIS A 472 -18.70 10.32 23.76
C HIS A 472 -19.39 11.69 23.70
N ASN A 473 -19.65 12.32 24.86
CA ASN A 473 -20.22 13.66 24.91
C ASN A 473 -19.27 14.70 24.30
N CYS A 474 -17.96 14.57 24.52
CA CYS A 474 -16.95 15.41 23.88
C CYS A 474 -16.91 15.19 22.37
N LEU A 475 -16.96 13.93 21.92
CA LEU A 475 -16.91 13.57 20.50
C LEU A 475 -18.12 14.14 19.72
N LYS A 476 -19.32 14.09 20.31
CA LYS A 476 -20.54 14.70 19.71
C LYS A 476 -20.40 16.20 19.48
N GLN A 477 -19.69 16.92 20.36
CA GLN A 477 -19.46 18.36 20.19
C GLN A 477 -18.58 18.67 18.97
N MET A 478 -17.84 17.68 18.47
CA MET A 478 -17.00 17.80 17.28
C MET A 478 -17.74 17.46 15.97
N ALA A 479 -19.04 17.12 16.00
CA ALA A 479 -19.80 16.69 14.82
C ALA A 479 -19.85 17.72 13.69
N ASN A 480 -19.79 19.02 14.03
CA ASN A 480 -19.84 20.12 13.08
C ASN A 480 -18.44 20.66 12.69
N ASP A 481 -17.36 19.89 12.90
CA ASP A 481 -16.01 20.28 12.47
C ASP A 481 -15.98 20.61 10.96
N ASN A 482 -15.09 21.51 10.54
CA ASN A 482 -14.93 21.83 9.13
C ASN A 482 -14.19 20.73 8.36
N SER A 483 -13.38 19.91 9.03
CA SER A 483 -12.64 18.77 8.46
C SER A 483 -13.56 17.65 8.01
N PHE A 484 -13.35 17.18 6.78
CA PHE A 484 -14.01 15.97 6.27
C PHE A 484 -13.64 14.72 7.08
N LEU A 485 -12.40 14.60 7.54
CA LEU A 485 -11.90 13.44 8.29
C LEU A 485 -12.56 13.36 9.67
N VAL A 486 -12.65 14.49 10.39
CA VAL A 486 -13.32 14.57 11.70
C VAL A 486 -14.82 14.26 11.55
N LYS A 487 -15.49 14.91 10.60
CA LYS A 487 -16.93 14.66 10.33
C LYS A 487 -17.22 13.21 10.01
N THR A 488 -16.41 12.60 9.14
CA THR A 488 -16.55 11.19 8.78
C THR A 488 -16.40 10.27 9.99
N LEU A 489 -15.39 10.54 10.83
CA LEU A 489 -15.13 9.75 12.04
C LEU A 489 -16.32 9.82 13.01
N VAL A 490 -16.81 11.03 13.30
CA VAL A 490 -17.93 11.23 14.23
C VAL A 490 -19.21 10.61 13.69
N ARG A 491 -19.55 10.87 12.42
CA ARG A 491 -20.76 10.30 11.79
C ARG A 491 -20.76 8.77 11.83
N LYS A 492 -19.63 8.15 11.49
CA LYS A 492 -19.51 6.67 11.51
C LYS A 492 -19.61 6.10 12.91
N TRP A 493 -19.03 6.78 13.90
CA TRP A 493 -19.20 6.39 15.29
C TRP A 493 -20.67 6.50 15.74
N GLU A 494 -21.40 7.55 15.34
CA GLU A 494 -22.83 7.68 15.65
C GLU A 494 -23.68 6.57 15.01
N GLU A 495 -23.38 6.18 13.76
CA GLU A 495 -24.00 5.04 13.08
C GLU A 495 -23.74 3.72 13.82
N GLU A 496 -22.55 3.52 14.43
CA GLU A 496 -22.19 2.32 15.20
C GLU A 496 -22.89 2.23 16.57
N GLN A 497 -23.45 3.33 17.10
CA GLN A 497 -24.15 3.36 18.39
C GLN A 497 -25.67 3.14 18.27
N GLN A 498 -26.21 3.14 17.05
CA GLN A 498 -27.63 2.88 16.74
C GLN A 498 -27.84 1.39 16.47
#